data_AF-A0A7S3EQ22-F1
#
_entry.id   AF-A0A7S3EQ22-F1
#
_cell.length_a   1.000
_cell.length_b   1.000
_cell.length_c   1.000
_cell.angle_alpha   90.00
_cell.angle_beta   90.00
_cell.angle_gamma   90.00
#
_symmetry.space_group_name_H-M   'P 1'
#
loop_
_entity.id
_entity.type
_entity.pdbx_description
1 polymer ?
#
loop_
_entity_poly.entity_id
_entity_poly.type
_entity_poly.pdbx_seq_one_letter_code
_entity_poly.pdbx_strand_id
1 'polypeptide(L)'
;MLSTVVRTFVLDSANTILFSMFSSIVVVFVLLKYKDRHPSNVYLLAIFTLAESYVIAWVCAINYETGYGHCIATAFSLTLMIFASLTAFCFVTRKDFSFLGGFLFASIVALLCAGLFGRLATGYSGTVPPLLSFSYSFLGTIVLSAHILFDTSLLIHRLSPDDYIVAVVCIYLDVINLFLHILRASRQSDSG
;
A
#
# COMPACT_ATOMS: atom_id res chain seq x y z
N MET A 1 17.33 24.08 3.68
CA MET A 1 16.12 24.89 3.44
C MET A 1 15.69 24.69 2.00
N LEU A 2 14.70 23.83 1.75
CA LEU A 2 14.11 23.73 0.41
C LEU A 2 13.40 25.05 0.05
N SER A 3 13.54 25.45 -1.21
CA SER A 3 12.87 26.60 -1.80
C SER A 3 11.37 26.57 -1.49
N THR A 4 10.79 27.74 -1.20
CA THR A 4 9.37 27.97 -0.90
C THR A 4 8.44 27.28 -1.91
N VAL A 5 8.89 27.09 -3.15
CA VAL A 5 8.22 26.37 -4.24
C VAL A 5 7.99 24.89 -3.92
N VAL A 6 8.99 24.22 -3.35
CA VAL A 6 8.87 22.81 -2.94
C VAL A 6 7.89 22.71 -1.77
N ARG A 7 7.92 23.67 -0.85
CA ARG A 7 7.00 23.71 0.30
C ARG A 7 5.53 23.91 -0.12
N THR A 8 5.26 24.76 -1.12
CA THR A 8 3.91 24.95 -1.68
C THR A 8 3.42 23.77 -2.52
N PHE A 9 4.33 23.05 -3.20
CA PHE A 9 4.01 21.81 -3.91
C PHE A 9 3.82 20.62 -2.94
N VAL A 10 4.47 20.67 -1.78
CA VAL A 10 4.35 19.68 -0.70
C VAL A 10 3.07 19.87 0.13
N LEU A 11 2.58 21.10 0.29
CA LEU A 11 1.27 21.38 0.89
C LEU A 11 0.09 20.96 0.00
N ASP A 12 0.36 20.67 -1.27
CA ASP A 12 -0.55 19.97 -2.20
C ASP A 12 -0.60 18.46 -1.91
N SER A 13 -0.59 18.11 -0.62
CA SER A 13 -0.62 16.78 0.01
C SER A 13 -1.74 15.85 -0.53
N ALA A 14 -2.73 16.43 -1.20
CA ALA A 14 -3.79 15.70 -1.88
C ALA A 14 -3.25 14.98 -3.15
N ASN A 15 -2.38 15.62 -3.92
CA ASN A 15 -1.97 15.11 -5.22
C ASN A 15 -1.04 13.89 -5.11
N THR A 16 -0.23 13.78 -4.05
CA THR A 16 0.65 12.62 -3.81
C THR A 16 -0.11 11.34 -3.47
N ILE A 17 -1.14 11.42 -2.63
CA ILE A 17 -1.98 10.26 -2.31
C ILE A 17 -2.87 9.89 -3.52
N LEU A 18 -3.30 10.86 -4.34
CA LEU A 18 -4.02 10.55 -5.59
C LEU A 18 -3.11 9.85 -6.58
N PHE A 19 -1.87 10.32 -6.72
CA PHE A 19 -0.87 9.69 -7.57
C PHE A 19 -0.64 8.23 -7.18
N SER A 20 -0.51 7.95 -5.88
CA SER A 20 -0.39 6.58 -5.36
C SER A 20 -1.64 5.73 -5.63
N MET A 21 -2.85 6.29 -5.46
CA MET A 21 -4.11 5.56 -5.74
C MET A 21 -4.31 5.28 -7.24
N PHE A 22 -4.02 6.25 -8.11
CA PHE A 22 -4.09 6.09 -9.56
C PHE A 22 -2.98 5.15 -10.07
N SER A 23 -1.77 5.22 -9.50
CA SER A 23 -0.66 4.31 -9.83
C SER A 23 -1.04 2.85 -9.55
N SER A 24 -1.57 2.58 -8.35
CA SER A 24 -2.02 1.24 -7.95
C SER A 24 -3.13 0.69 -8.87
N ILE A 25 -4.12 1.52 -9.24
CA ILE A 25 -5.19 1.10 -10.16
C ILE A 25 -4.66 0.86 -11.58
N VAL A 26 -3.86 1.79 -12.12
CA VAL A 26 -3.28 1.66 -13.46
C VAL A 26 -2.44 0.40 -13.55
N VAL A 27 -1.73 0.04 -12.50
CA VAL A 27 -0.87 -1.13 -12.49
C VAL A 27 -1.65 -2.42 -12.45
N VAL A 28 -2.67 -2.52 -11.59
CA VAL A 28 -3.54 -3.70 -11.57
C VAL A 28 -4.12 -3.93 -12.96
N PHE A 29 -4.58 -2.87 -13.64
CA PHE A 29 -5.07 -2.97 -15.02
C PHE A 29 -4.00 -3.36 -16.04
N VAL A 30 -2.78 -2.81 -15.95
CA VAL A 30 -1.67 -3.14 -16.84
C VAL A 30 -1.22 -4.60 -16.65
N LEU A 31 -1.16 -5.09 -15.42
CA LEU A 31 -0.72 -6.45 -15.13
C LEU A 31 -1.77 -7.51 -15.46
N LEU A 32 -3.05 -7.21 -15.26
CA LEU A 32 -4.14 -8.07 -15.76
C LEU A 32 -4.07 -8.26 -17.28
N LYS A 33 -3.55 -7.27 -18.02
CA LYS A 33 -3.45 -7.32 -19.48
C LYS A 33 -2.22 -8.08 -19.99
N TYR A 34 -1.13 -8.15 -19.23
CA TYR A 34 0.15 -8.71 -19.68
C TYR A 34 0.63 -9.96 -18.91
N LYS A 35 -0.23 -10.57 -18.08
CA LYS A 35 0.13 -11.71 -17.23
C LYS A 35 0.68 -12.92 -18.01
N ASP A 36 0.15 -13.22 -19.19
CA ASP A 36 0.37 -14.49 -19.90
C ASP A 36 1.56 -14.50 -20.89
N ARG A 37 2.41 -13.46 -20.94
CA ARG A 37 3.51 -13.35 -21.93
C ARG A 37 4.90 -13.30 -21.28
N HIS A 38 5.51 -14.47 -21.11
CA HIS A 38 6.92 -14.59 -20.71
C HIS A 38 7.86 -14.40 -21.92
N PRO A 39 8.98 -13.64 -21.82
CA PRO A 39 9.53 -12.96 -20.64
C PRO A 39 9.11 -11.49 -20.48
N SER A 40 8.26 -10.95 -21.36
CA SER A 40 7.84 -9.54 -21.31
C SER A 40 7.18 -9.14 -19.98
N ASN A 41 6.48 -10.06 -19.33
CA ASN A 41 5.86 -9.87 -18.02
C ASN A 41 6.87 -9.52 -16.91
N VAL A 42 8.09 -10.08 -16.92
CA VAL A 42 9.14 -9.79 -15.93
C VAL A 42 9.72 -8.39 -16.13
N TYR A 43 9.96 -7.97 -17.38
CA TYR A 43 10.42 -6.60 -17.66
C TYR A 43 9.38 -5.55 -17.26
N LEU A 44 8.10 -5.82 -17.54
CA LEU A 44 7.00 -4.97 -17.09
C LEU A 44 6.90 -4.90 -15.57
N LEU A 45 7.09 -6.04 -14.88
CA LEU A 45 7.17 -6.08 -13.42
C LEU A 45 8.31 -5.21 -12.89
N ALA A 46 9.51 -5.32 -13.46
CA ALA A 46 10.66 -4.53 -13.03
C ALA A 46 10.41 -3.02 -13.21
N ILE A 47 9.92 -2.60 -14.37
CA ILE A 47 9.58 -1.19 -14.64
C ILE A 47 8.53 -0.70 -13.64
N PHE A 48 7.51 -1.51 -13.38
CA PHE A 48 6.48 -1.19 -12.39
C PHE A 48 7.07 -1.02 -10.98
N THR A 49 7.89 -1.96 -10.51
CA THR A 49 8.52 -1.86 -9.18
C THR A 49 9.42 -0.63 -9.03
N LEU A 50 10.11 -0.22 -10.10
CA LEU A 50 10.91 1.01 -10.10
C LEU A 50 10.05 2.26 -10.05
N ALA A 51 8.94 2.28 -10.79
CA ALA A 51 7.99 3.38 -10.77
C ALA A 51 7.38 3.56 -9.37
N GLU A 52 6.95 2.47 -8.72
CA GLU A 52 6.43 2.53 -7.35
C GLU A 52 7.52 2.92 -6.34
N SER A 53 8.73 2.37 -6.47
CA SER A 53 9.85 2.76 -5.61
C SER A 53 10.12 4.27 -5.66
N TYR A 54 10.00 4.89 -6.83
CA TYR A 54 10.12 6.35 -6.97
C TYR A 54 9.02 7.10 -6.22
N VAL A 55 7.76 6.64 -6.30
CA VAL A 55 6.64 7.26 -5.56
C VAL A 55 6.85 7.17 -4.06
N ILE A 56 7.26 6.00 -3.57
CA ILE A 56 7.53 5.78 -2.14
C ILE A 56 8.72 6.64 -1.70
N ALA A 57 9.78 6.69 -2.49
CA ALA A 57 10.95 7.53 -2.19
C ALA A 57 10.56 9.01 -2.07
N TRP A 58 9.68 9.49 -2.96
CA TRP A 58 9.13 10.83 -2.88
C TRP A 58 8.32 11.06 -1.58
N VAL A 59 7.45 10.12 -1.21
CA VAL A 59 6.69 10.18 0.05
C VAL A 59 7.62 10.20 1.26
N CYS A 60 8.66 9.37 1.29
CA CYS A 60 9.66 9.33 2.35
C CYS A 60 10.44 10.65 2.44
N ALA A 61 10.89 11.20 1.30
CA ALA A 61 11.63 12.46 1.25
C ALA A 61 10.80 13.61 1.84
N ILE A 62 9.51 13.68 1.53
CA ILE A 62 8.60 14.67 2.11
C ILE A 62 8.50 14.50 3.63
N ASN A 63 8.26 13.28 4.11
CA ASN A 63 8.09 13.03 5.54
C ASN A 63 9.37 13.36 6.33
N TYR A 64 10.53 13.07 5.76
CA TYR A 64 11.82 13.40 6.34
C TYR A 64 12.01 14.92 6.52
N GLU A 65 11.76 15.70 5.47
CA GLU A 65 11.86 17.17 5.49
C GLU A 65 10.85 17.83 6.44
N THR A 66 9.68 17.22 6.63
CA THR A 66 8.67 17.70 7.60
C THR A 66 8.97 17.33 9.05
N GLY A 67 10.09 16.64 9.33
CA GLY A 67 10.50 16.26 10.69
C GLY A 67 9.96 14.92 11.18
N TYR A 68 9.31 14.13 10.31
CA TYR A 68 8.78 12.79 10.62
C TYR A 68 9.71 11.67 10.13
N GLY A 69 11.02 11.93 10.05
CA GLY A 69 12.00 10.96 9.56
C GLY A 69 12.08 9.68 10.40
N HIS A 70 11.90 9.79 11.72
CA HIS A 70 11.85 8.63 12.62
C HIS A 70 10.61 7.77 12.39
N CYS A 71 9.46 8.36 12.02
CA CYS A 71 8.25 7.61 11.67
C CYS A 71 8.49 6.68 10.48
N ILE A 72 9.36 7.06 9.53
CA ILE A 72 9.70 6.23 8.36
C ILE A 72 10.39 4.93 8.80
N ALA A 73 11.40 5.04 9.67
CA ALA A 73 12.12 3.88 10.19
C ALA A 73 11.18 2.96 11.02
N THR A 74 10.35 3.56 11.86
CA THR A 74 9.33 2.82 12.63
C THR A 74 8.36 2.09 11.71
N ALA A 75 7.78 2.79 10.71
CA ALA A 75 6.84 2.18 9.78
C ALA A 75 7.47 1.05 8.97
N PHE A 76 8.72 1.22 8.50
CA PHE A 76 9.45 0.18 7.80
C PHE A 76 9.67 -1.06 8.67
N SER A 77 10.12 -0.87 9.92
CA SER A 77 10.35 -1.97 10.85
C SER A 77 9.07 -2.76 11.17
N LEU A 78 7.96 -2.07 11.42
CA LEU A 78 6.65 -2.70 11.66
C LEU A 78 6.15 -3.46 10.44
N THR A 79 6.26 -2.87 9.25
CA THR A 79 5.88 -3.52 8.00
C THR A 79 6.67 -4.82 7.81
N LEU A 80 7.99 -4.78 8.01
CA LEU A 80 8.85 -5.94 7.90
C LEU A 80 8.48 -7.03 8.90
N MET A 81 8.23 -6.66 10.17
CA MET A 81 7.84 -7.60 11.21
C MET A 81 6.48 -8.25 10.90
N ILE A 82 5.49 -7.47 10.48
CA ILE A 82 4.15 -7.98 10.13
C ILE A 82 4.24 -8.91 8.93
N PHE A 83 4.87 -8.47 7.84
CA PHE A 83 5.03 -9.25 6.63
C PHE A 83 5.78 -10.57 6.90
N ALA A 84 6.93 -10.50 7.59
CA ALA A 84 7.71 -11.69 7.90
C ALA A 84 6.94 -12.67 8.80
N SER A 85 6.25 -12.17 9.84
CA SER A 85 5.49 -13.01 10.77
C SER A 85 4.32 -13.71 10.07
N LEU A 86 3.55 -12.99 9.26
CA LEU A 86 2.41 -13.55 8.51
C LEU A 86 2.87 -14.55 7.45
N THR A 87 3.94 -14.20 6.72
CA THR A 87 4.54 -15.08 5.72
C THR A 87 5.03 -16.38 6.36
N ALA A 88 5.78 -16.28 7.46
CA ALA A 88 6.24 -17.45 8.22
C ALA A 88 5.06 -18.28 8.74
N PHE A 89 4.01 -17.63 9.25
CA PHE A 89 2.79 -18.31 9.70
C PHE A 89 2.11 -19.09 8.57
N CYS A 90 1.99 -18.55 7.36
CA CYS A 90 1.47 -19.28 6.19
C CYS A 90 2.35 -20.48 5.83
N PHE A 91 3.67 -20.34 5.85
CA PHE A 91 4.59 -21.44 5.54
C PHE A 91 4.53 -22.57 6.56
N VAL A 92 4.35 -22.24 7.84
CA VAL A 92 4.26 -23.22 8.94
C VAL A 92 2.89 -23.89 8.95
N THR A 93 1.80 -23.11 8.89
CA THR A 93 0.45 -23.66 9.04
C THR A 93 -0.07 -24.34 7.78
N ARG A 94 0.40 -23.93 6.58
CA ARG A 94 -0.07 -24.43 5.28
C ARG A 94 -1.60 -24.50 5.21
N LYS A 95 -2.27 -23.53 5.83
CA LYS A 95 -3.73 -23.47 5.85
C LYS A 95 -4.21 -22.76 4.58
N ASP A 96 -5.24 -23.32 3.94
CA ASP A 96 -5.89 -22.70 2.78
C ASP A 96 -6.86 -21.60 3.26
N PHE A 97 -6.56 -20.35 2.93
CA PHE A 97 -7.38 -19.17 3.25
C PHE A 97 -8.31 -18.74 2.10
N SER A 98 -8.50 -19.56 1.06
CA SER A 98 -9.32 -19.23 -0.12
C SER A 98 -10.75 -18.74 0.22
N PHE A 99 -11.32 -19.22 1.33
CA PHE A 99 -12.64 -18.79 1.82
C PHE A 99 -12.73 -17.28 2.13
N LEU A 100 -11.60 -16.61 2.35
CA LEU A 100 -11.55 -15.18 2.70
C LEU A 100 -11.58 -14.26 1.46
N GLY A 101 -11.43 -14.80 0.25
CA GLY A 101 -11.24 -14.00 -0.97
C GLY A 101 -12.36 -13.00 -1.26
N GLY A 102 -13.62 -13.41 -1.11
CA GLY A 102 -14.76 -12.51 -1.34
C GLY A 102 -14.84 -11.35 -0.34
N PHE A 103 -14.54 -11.61 0.94
CA PHE A 103 -14.48 -10.58 1.98
C PHE A 103 -13.32 -9.61 1.74
N LEU A 104 -12.16 -10.15 1.37
CA LEU A 104 -10.95 -9.39 1.10
C LEU A 104 -11.11 -8.46 -0.11
N PHE A 105 -11.72 -8.93 -1.19
CA PHE A 105 -12.05 -8.08 -2.33
C PHE A 105 -12.95 -6.90 -1.92
N ALA A 106 -14.04 -7.17 -1.18
CA ALA A 106 -14.93 -6.13 -0.69
C ALA A 106 -14.21 -5.12 0.22
N SER A 107 -13.26 -5.57 1.04
CA SER A 107 -12.50 -4.70 1.95
C SER A 107 -11.56 -3.72 1.23
N ILE A 108 -10.92 -4.11 0.11
CA ILE A 108 -10.12 -3.19 -0.72
C ILE A 108 -11.02 -2.13 -1.36
N VAL A 109 -12.16 -2.55 -1.91
CA VAL A 109 -13.13 -1.61 -2.49
C VAL A 109 -13.63 -0.64 -1.43
N ALA A 110 -13.91 -1.12 -0.21
CA ALA A 110 -14.30 -0.27 0.90
C ALA A 110 -13.20 0.73 1.31
N LEU A 111 -11.94 0.31 1.37
CA LEU A 111 -10.80 1.20 1.65
C LEU A 111 -10.60 2.26 0.56
N LEU A 112 -10.79 1.87 -0.70
CA LEU A 112 -10.71 2.78 -1.84
C LEU A 112 -11.84 3.82 -1.78
N CYS A 113 -13.08 3.37 -1.60
CA CYS A 113 -14.24 4.25 -1.46
C CYS A 113 -14.12 5.17 -0.25
N ALA A 114 -13.67 4.67 0.90
CA ALA A 114 -13.46 5.47 2.11
C ALA A 114 -12.35 6.52 1.90
N GLY A 115 -11.27 6.15 1.20
CA GLY A 115 -10.20 7.08 0.83
C GLY A 115 -10.68 8.19 -0.10
N LEU A 116 -11.49 7.87 -1.11
CA LEU A 116 -12.09 8.84 -2.04
C LEU A 116 -13.13 9.73 -1.36
N PHE A 117 -14.06 9.12 -0.62
CA PHE A 117 -15.15 9.83 0.05
C PHE A 117 -14.62 10.76 1.15
N GLY A 118 -13.62 10.33 1.92
CA GLY A 118 -12.97 11.17 2.94
C GLY A 118 -12.40 12.48 2.36
N ARG A 119 -12.05 12.49 1.06
CA ARG A 119 -11.60 13.71 0.37
C ARG A 119 -12.71 14.52 -0.27
N LEU A 120 -13.68 13.86 -0.90
CA LEU A 120 -14.83 14.57 -1.47
C LEU A 120 -15.64 15.28 -0.38
N ALA A 121 -15.79 14.63 0.79
CA ALA A 121 -16.50 15.17 1.93
C ALA A 121 -15.77 16.34 2.61
N THR A 122 -14.46 16.46 2.45
CA THR A 122 -13.67 17.55 3.04
C THR A 122 -13.48 18.76 2.11
N GLY A 123 -13.70 18.63 0.80
CA GLY A 123 -13.45 19.70 -0.17
C GLY A 123 -11.99 20.20 -0.16
N TYR A 124 -11.69 21.28 -0.89
CA TYR A 124 -10.35 21.90 -0.92
C TYR A 124 -9.93 22.58 0.39
N SER A 125 -10.80 22.66 1.41
CA SER A 125 -10.57 23.48 2.61
C SER A 125 -10.77 22.76 3.95
N GLY A 126 -11.11 21.46 3.98
CA GLY A 126 -11.53 20.78 5.22
C GLY A 126 -10.48 19.83 5.79
N THR A 127 -9.96 20.13 6.97
CA THR A 127 -9.20 19.18 7.77
C THR A 127 -10.07 17.98 8.12
N VAL A 128 -9.68 16.77 7.71
CA VAL A 128 -10.28 15.53 8.23
C VAL A 128 -9.97 15.42 9.73
N PRO A 129 -10.95 15.05 10.59
CA PRO A 129 -10.70 14.80 12.00
C PRO A 129 -9.52 13.84 12.19
N PRO A 130 -8.55 14.15 13.08
CA PRO A 130 -7.38 13.30 13.33
C PRO A 130 -7.76 11.86 13.66
N LEU A 131 -8.81 11.68 14.48
CA LEU A 131 -9.33 10.37 14.88
C LEU A 131 -9.82 9.53 13.68
N LEU A 132 -10.58 10.13 12.76
CA LEU A 132 -11.07 9.42 11.57
C LEU A 132 -9.91 9.01 10.66
N SER A 133 -8.92 9.88 10.52
CA SER A 133 -7.73 9.60 9.70
C SER A 133 -6.86 8.51 10.31
N PHE A 134 -6.79 8.42 11.64
CA PHE A 134 -6.11 7.36 12.36
C PHE A 134 -6.85 6.02 12.24
N SER A 135 -8.17 6.02 12.47
CA SER A 135 -8.98 4.81 12.30
C SER A 135 -8.90 4.26 10.88
N TYR A 136 -8.91 5.11 9.84
CA TYR A 136 -8.71 4.68 8.46
C TYR A 136 -7.33 4.02 8.25
N SER A 137 -6.28 4.61 8.81
CA SER A 137 -4.91 4.10 8.68
C SER A 137 -4.76 2.74 9.37
N PHE A 138 -5.33 2.62 10.57
CA PHE A 138 -5.32 1.42 11.37
C PHE A 138 -6.14 0.28 10.73
N LEU A 139 -7.35 0.56 10.27
CA LEU A 139 -8.18 -0.44 9.57
C LEU A 139 -7.52 -0.91 8.27
N GLY A 140 -6.92 0.00 7.51
CA GLY A 140 -6.15 -0.35 6.32
C GLY A 140 -4.98 -1.29 6.62
N THR A 141 -4.25 -1.05 7.72
CA THR A 141 -3.17 -1.92 8.19
C THR A 141 -3.64 -3.35 8.43
N ILE A 142 -4.79 -3.52 9.10
CA ILE A 142 -5.37 -4.84 9.39
C ILE A 142 -5.82 -5.54 8.11
N VAL A 143 -6.52 -4.82 7.23
CA VAL A 143 -7.03 -5.38 5.97
C VAL A 143 -5.88 -5.83 5.06
N LEU A 144 -4.85 -5.01 4.90
CA LEU A 144 -3.69 -5.34 4.06
C LEU A 144 -2.88 -6.49 4.64
N SER A 145 -2.79 -6.57 5.98
CA SER A 145 -2.22 -7.74 6.66
C SER A 145 -2.98 -9.03 6.33
N ALA A 146 -4.32 -8.97 6.27
CA ALA A 146 -5.15 -10.12 5.89
C ALA A 146 -4.98 -10.49 4.40
N HIS A 147 -4.80 -9.52 3.51
CA HIS A 147 -4.46 -9.77 2.10
C HIS A 147 -3.10 -10.46 1.93
N ILE A 148 -2.05 -9.99 2.61
CA ILE A 148 -0.72 -10.64 2.59
C ILE A 148 -0.84 -12.11 2.97
N LEU A 149 -1.59 -12.42 4.04
CA LEU A 149 -1.81 -13.79 4.50
C LEU A 149 -2.59 -14.63 3.47
N PHE A 150 -3.60 -14.06 2.83
CA PHE A 150 -4.38 -14.71 1.79
C PHE A 150 -3.56 -14.98 0.53
N ASP A 151 -2.86 -13.98 0.00
CA ASP A 151 -2.08 -14.10 -1.23
C ASP A 151 -0.87 -15.01 -1.04
N THR A 152 -0.21 -14.95 0.12
CA THR A 152 0.87 -15.90 0.45
C THR A 152 0.34 -17.32 0.51
N SER A 153 -0.85 -17.54 1.08
CA SER A 153 -1.51 -18.84 1.06
C SER A 153 -1.86 -19.30 -0.36
N LEU A 154 -2.37 -18.40 -1.20
CA LEU A 154 -2.73 -18.70 -2.58
C LEU A 154 -1.47 -19.11 -3.38
N LEU A 155 -0.37 -18.38 -3.20
CA LEU A 155 0.94 -18.66 -3.80
C LEU A 155 1.46 -20.05 -3.40
N ILE A 156 1.28 -20.45 -2.14
CA ILE A 156 1.71 -21.76 -1.64
C ILE A 156 0.87 -22.92 -2.20
N HIS A 157 -0.44 -22.75 -2.36
CA HIS A 157 -1.36 -23.87 -2.61
C HIS A 157 -1.84 -24.01 -4.05
N ARG A 158 -1.94 -22.91 -4.81
CA ARG A 158 -2.75 -22.87 -6.03
C ARG A 158 -2.04 -22.37 -7.28
N LEU A 159 -0.89 -21.71 -7.15
CA LEU A 159 -0.25 -21.10 -8.31
C LEU A 159 0.68 -22.07 -9.05
N SER A 160 0.39 -22.25 -10.34
CA SER A 160 1.31 -22.87 -11.29
C SER A 160 2.46 -21.90 -11.61
N PRO A 161 3.64 -22.40 -12.04
CA PRO A 161 4.82 -21.58 -12.35
C PRO A 161 4.61 -20.47 -13.39
N ASP A 162 3.49 -20.48 -14.12
CA ASP A 162 3.17 -19.48 -15.14
C ASP A 162 2.30 -18.31 -14.63
N ASP A 163 1.58 -18.47 -13.51
CA ASP A 163 0.66 -17.44 -12.97
C ASP A 163 1.19 -16.71 -11.73
N TYR A 164 2.39 -17.06 -11.22
CA TYR A 164 2.95 -16.51 -9.97
C TYR A 164 3.13 -14.99 -9.96
N ILE A 165 3.32 -14.39 -11.14
CA ILE A 165 3.60 -12.96 -11.28
C ILE A 165 2.47 -12.12 -10.71
N VAL A 166 1.21 -12.53 -10.91
CA VAL A 166 0.05 -11.78 -10.40
C VAL A 166 0.04 -11.80 -8.87
N ALA A 167 0.26 -12.95 -8.24
CA ALA A 167 0.32 -13.04 -6.78
C ALA A 167 1.50 -12.27 -6.20
N VAL A 168 2.67 -12.30 -6.84
CA VAL A 168 3.84 -11.52 -6.40
C VAL A 168 3.58 -10.03 -6.45
N VAL A 169 2.87 -9.55 -7.49
CA VAL A 169 2.46 -8.14 -7.59
C VAL A 169 1.49 -7.78 -6.48
N CYS A 170 0.46 -8.59 -6.24
CA CYS A 170 -0.52 -8.31 -5.20
C CYS A 170 0.16 -8.21 -3.83
N ILE A 171 1.01 -9.19 -3.49
CA ILE A 171 1.80 -9.17 -2.26
C ILE A 171 2.69 -7.91 -2.19
N TYR A 172 3.34 -7.52 -3.28
CA TYR A 172 4.16 -6.31 -3.33
C TYR A 172 3.33 -5.04 -3.07
N LEU A 173 2.18 -4.91 -3.71
CA LEU A 173 1.25 -3.81 -3.50
C LEU A 173 0.71 -3.78 -2.07
N ASP A 174 0.40 -4.93 -1.50
CA ASP A 174 -0.07 -5.00 -0.11
C ASP A 174 1.00 -4.54 0.87
N VAL A 175 2.26 -4.96 0.68
CA VAL A 175 3.39 -4.53 1.53
C VAL A 175 3.62 -3.03 1.43
N ILE A 176 3.55 -2.45 0.22
CA ILE A 176 3.69 -0.99 0.04
C ILE A 176 2.56 -0.24 0.72
N ASN A 177 1.32 -0.66 0.47
CA ASN A 177 0.16 0.00 1.06
C ASN A 177 0.17 -0.15 2.59
N LEU A 178 0.62 -1.31 3.11
CA LEU A 178 0.77 -1.55 4.53
C LEU A 178 1.77 -0.55 5.13
N PHE A 179 2.92 -0.37 4.49
CA PHE A 179 3.91 0.64 4.88
C PHE A 179 3.32 2.06 4.90
N LEU A 180 2.59 2.46 3.86
CA LEU A 180 1.98 3.79 3.78
C LEU A 180 0.91 4.01 4.86
N HIS A 181 0.11 2.99 5.15
CA HIS A 181 -0.90 3.04 6.22
C HIS A 181 -0.25 3.15 7.60
N ILE A 182 0.80 2.37 7.88
CA ILE A 182 1.54 2.45 9.15
C ILE A 182 2.24 3.80 9.28
N LEU A 183 2.90 4.28 8.22
CA LEU A 183 3.55 5.60 8.21
C LEU A 183 2.56 6.72 8.53
N ARG A 184 1.36 6.67 7.94
CA ARG A 184 0.30 7.64 8.23
C ARG A 184 -0.16 7.57 9.69
N ALA A 185 -0.35 6.36 10.23
CA ALA A 185 -0.76 6.16 11.62
C ALA A 185 0.31 6.65 12.61
N SER A 186 1.58 6.33 12.37
CA SER A 186 2.72 6.81 13.18
C SER A 186 2.82 8.33 13.18
N ARG A 187 2.66 8.95 12.00
CA ARG A 187 2.69 10.43 11.88
C ARG A 187 1.57 11.09 12.69
N GLN A 188 0.38 10.50 12.70
CA GLN A 188 -0.76 11.03 13.43
C GLN A 188 -0.58 10.90 14.94
N SER A 189 0.00 9.79 15.39
CA SER A 189 0.31 9.57 16.81
C SER A 189 1.29 10.60 17.37
N ASP A 190 2.26 11.06 16.57
CA ASP A 190 3.24 12.07 17.00
C ASP A 190 2.71 13.51 16.89
N SER A 191 1.58 13.71 16.22
CA SER A 191 1.00 15.05 16.00
C SER A 191 -0.06 15.46 17.04
N GLY A 192 -0.44 14.56 17.94
CA GLY A 192 -1.38 14.81 19.04
C GLY A 192 -0.65 14.97 20.35
#